data_AF-A0A0E4CRG8-F1
#
_entry.id   AF-A0A0E4CRG8-F1
#
_cell.length_a   1.000
_cell.length_b   1.000
_cell.length_c   1.000
_cell.angle_alpha   90.00
_cell.angle_beta   90.00
_cell.angle_gamma   90.00
#
_symmetry.space_group_name_H-M   'P 1'
#
loop_
_entity.id
_entity.type
_entity.pdbx_description
1 polymer ?
#
loop_
_entity_poly.entity_id
_entity_poly.type
_entity_poly.pdbx_seq_one_letter_code
_entity_poly.pdbx_strand_id
1 'polypeptide(L)'
;MDDATNAVAHAPADWNDPVTQEALANEARVILVESAYLRRELPAGTPAAIRSGIDDYLAASSDMEDATTHRKGSLRNAAIGRANTAEDKVNAACR
;
A
#
# COMPACT_ATOMS: atom_id res chain seq x y z
N MET A 1 3.08 7.54 1.34
CA MET A 1 1.91 7.02 2.06
C MET A 1 0.70 7.93 1.93
N ASP A 2 -0.45 7.36 1.60
CA ASP A 2 -1.68 8.05 1.26
C ASP A 2 -2.59 8.35 2.48
N ASP A 3 -3.66 9.10 2.26
CA ASP A 3 -4.60 9.50 3.32
C ASP A 3 -5.33 8.31 3.95
N ALA A 4 -5.62 7.27 3.17
CA ALA A 4 -6.33 6.09 3.65
C ALA A 4 -5.46 5.29 4.64
N THR A 5 -4.18 5.09 4.32
CA THR A 5 -3.26 4.43 5.24
C THR A 5 -2.96 5.27 6.48
N ASN A 6 -2.86 6.60 6.32
CA ASN A 6 -2.70 7.51 7.46
C ASN A 6 -3.89 7.45 8.41
N ALA A 7 -5.12 7.29 7.90
CA ALA A 7 -6.30 7.11 8.74
C ALA A 7 -6.20 5.85 9.62
N VAL A 8 -5.67 4.74 9.09
CA VAL A 8 -5.41 3.53 9.89
C VAL A 8 -4.32 3.77 10.93
N ALA A 9 -3.25 4.48 10.57
CA ALA A 9 -2.16 4.80 11.50
C ALA A 9 -2.60 5.67 12.70
N HIS A 10 -3.66 6.47 12.52
CA HIS A 10 -4.24 7.32 13.56
C HIS A 10 -5.41 6.68 14.32
N ALA A 11 -5.90 5.51 13.89
CA ALA A 11 -6.97 4.79 14.56
C ALA A 11 -6.48 4.12 15.87
N PRO A 12 -7.40 3.76 16.79
CA PRO A 12 -7.04 2.98 17.98
C PRO A 12 -6.32 1.66 17.65
N ALA A 13 -5.41 1.23 18.53
CA ALA A 13 -4.63 -0.01 18.34
C ALA A 13 -5.42 -1.32 18.57
N ASP A 14 -6.76 -1.27 18.53
CA ASP A 14 -7.66 -2.42 18.67
C ASP A 14 -8.30 -2.76 17.32
N TRP A 15 -8.09 -4.01 16.87
CA TRP A 15 -8.67 -4.56 15.64
C TRP A 15 -10.20 -4.68 15.66
N ASN A 16 -10.80 -4.67 16.85
CA ASN A 16 -12.25 -4.76 17.01
C ASN A 16 -12.90 -3.38 17.22
N ASP A 17 -12.11 -2.31 17.32
CA ASP A 17 -12.64 -0.96 17.38
C ASP A 17 -13.32 -0.60 16.05
N PRO A 18 -14.54 -0.03 16.07
CA PRO A 18 -15.28 0.27 14.85
C PRO A 18 -14.59 1.32 13.97
N VAL A 19 -13.86 2.28 14.55
CA VAL A 19 -13.09 3.28 13.78
C VAL A 19 -11.93 2.60 13.07
N THR A 20 -11.24 1.68 13.75
CA THR A 20 -10.17 0.89 13.14
C THR A 20 -10.70 0.01 12.01
N GLN A 21 -11.84 -0.66 12.19
CA GLN A 21 -12.45 -1.49 11.15
C GLN A 21 -12.88 -0.68 9.93
N GLU A 22 -13.47 0.50 10.14
CA GLU A 22 -13.85 1.40 9.05
C GLU A 22 -12.61 1.91 8.28
N ALA A 23 -11.56 2.32 8.99
CA ALA A 23 -10.32 2.77 8.38
C ALA A 23 -9.66 1.67 7.54
N LEU A 24 -9.57 0.44 8.07
CA LEU A 24 -9.03 -0.72 7.35
C LEU A 24 -9.88 -1.07 6.11
N ALA A 25 -11.21 -1.00 6.22
CA ALA A 25 -12.09 -1.25 5.08
C ALA A 25 -11.94 -0.18 3.99
N ASN A 26 -11.66 1.08 4.37
CA ASN A 26 -11.37 2.14 3.42
C ASN A 26 -9.99 1.96 2.76
N GLU A 27 -8.95 1.67 3.55
CA GLU A 27 -7.60 1.35 3.07
C GLU A 27 -7.63 0.22 2.02
N ALA A 28 -8.32 -0.89 2.32
CA ALA A 28 -8.47 -2.01 1.38
C ALA A 28 -9.09 -1.60 0.04
N ARG A 29 -10.10 -0.73 0.05
CA ARG A 29 -10.77 -0.24 -1.17
C ARG A 29 -9.85 0.66 -1.98
N VAL A 30 -9.13 1.56 -1.32
CA VAL A 30 -8.20 2.48 -1.99
C VAL A 30 -7.07 1.69 -2.65
N ILE A 31 -6.44 0.76 -1.92
CA ILE A 31 -5.38 -0.10 -2.45
C ILE A 31 -5.86 -0.91 -3.65
N LEU A 32 -7.07 -1.45 -3.60
CA LEU A 32 -7.64 -2.21 -4.72
C LEU A 32 -7.80 -1.33 -5.98
N VAL A 33 -8.38 -0.13 -5.82
CA VAL A 33 -8.61 0.80 -6.94
C VAL A 33 -7.30 1.33 -7.50
N GLU A 34 -6.38 1.76 -6.63
CA GLU A 34 -5.06 2.23 -7.01
C GLU A 34 -4.27 1.14 -7.74
N SER A 35 -4.28 -0.09 -7.21
CA SER A 35 -3.60 -1.22 -7.82
C SER A 35 -4.14 -1.55 -9.21
N ALA A 36 -5.46 -1.47 -9.40
CA ALA A 36 -6.08 -1.66 -10.70
C ALA A 36 -5.72 -0.54 -11.68
N TYR A 37 -5.71 0.71 -11.20
CA TYR A 37 -5.32 1.87 -11.99
C TYR A 37 -3.87 1.78 -12.46
N LEU A 38 -2.93 1.55 -11.55
CA LEU A 38 -1.50 1.47 -11.88
C LEU A 38 -1.21 0.36 -12.90
N ARG A 39 -1.80 -0.83 -12.72
CA ARG A 39 -1.64 -1.93 -13.69
C ARG A 39 -2.16 -1.59 -15.08
N ARG A 40 -3.26 -0.82 -15.16
CA ARG A 40 -3.85 -0.38 -16.43
C ARG A 40 -3.03 0.73 -17.09
N GLU A 41 -2.56 1.69 -16.32
CA GLU A 41 -1.93 2.92 -16.79
C GLU A 41 -0.38 2.85 -16.73
N LEU A 42 0.19 1.65 -16.89
CA LEU A 42 1.63 1.38 -17.01
C LEU A 42 2.03 1.03 -18.46
N PRO A 43 2.20 2.01 -19.37
CA PRO A 43 2.57 1.77 -20.75
C PRO A 43 3.83 0.92 -20.91
N ALA A 44 3.93 0.12 -21.98
CA ALA A 44 5.12 -0.71 -22.25
C ALA A 44 6.43 0.09 -22.28
N GLY A 45 6.37 1.38 -22.65
CA GLY A 45 7.53 2.30 -22.67
C GLY A 45 7.93 2.88 -21.31
N THR A 46 7.24 2.58 -20.21
CA THR A 46 7.62 3.06 -18.87
C THR A 46 9.05 2.61 -18.53
N PRO A 47 9.94 3.53 -18.13
CA PRO A 47 11.32 3.19 -17.75
C PRO A 47 11.37 2.06 -16.73
N ALA A 48 12.31 1.12 -16.92
CA ALA A 48 12.39 -0.09 -16.11
C ALA A 48 12.49 0.17 -14.60
N ALA A 49 13.18 1.25 -14.20
CA ALA A 49 13.31 1.64 -12.80
C ALA A 49 11.96 2.06 -12.18
N ILE A 50 11.16 2.83 -12.93
CA ILE A 50 9.82 3.27 -12.52
C ILE A 50 8.88 2.05 -12.48
N ARG A 51 8.89 1.22 -13.53
CA ARG A 51 8.08 0.00 -13.62
C ARG A 51 8.36 -0.92 -12.43
N SER A 52 9.63 -1.22 -12.17
CA SER A 52 10.02 -2.08 -11.06
C SER A 52 9.61 -1.49 -9.70
N GLY A 53 9.74 -0.18 -9.50
CA GLY A 53 9.27 0.46 -8.26
C GLY A 53 7.75 0.33 -8.08
N ILE A 54 6.97 0.50 -9.15
CA ILE A 54 5.52 0.31 -9.08
C ILE A 54 5.16 -1.16 -8.83
N ASP A 55 5.83 -2.11 -9.47
CA ASP A 55 5.60 -3.55 -9.23
C ASP A 55 5.93 -3.93 -7.77
N ASP A 56 7.02 -3.40 -7.21
CA ASP A 56 7.41 -3.59 -5.80
C ASP A 56 6.35 -3.00 -4.85
N TYR A 57 5.81 -1.82 -5.17
CA TYR A 57 4.73 -1.18 -4.41
C TYR A 57 3.47 -2.04 -4.41
N LEU A 58 3.01 -2.50 -5.58
CA LEU A 58 1.80 -3.33 -5.71
C LEU A 58 1.91 -4.65 -4.94
N ALA A 59 3.09 -5.27 -4.95
CA ALA A 59 3.36 -6.48 -4.16
C ALA A 59 3.29 -6.19 -2.66
N ALA A 60 3.93 -5.11 -2.19
CA ALA A 60 3.91 -4.72 -0.80
C ALA A 60 2.50 -4.37 -0.30
N SER A 61 1.70 -3.65 -1.08
CA SER A 61 0.31 -3.33 -0.72
C SER A 61 -0.57 -4.58 -0.64
N SER A 62 -0.35 -5.57 -1.52
CA SER A 62 -1.06 -6.86 -1.44
C SER A 62 -0.69 -7.64 -0.18
N ASP A 63 0.59 -7.66 0.18
CA ASP A 63 1.06 -8.31 1.42
C ASP A 63 0.56 -7.58 2.68
N MET A 64 0.37 -6.26 2.60
CA MET A 64 -0.23 -5.47 3.68
C MET A 64 -1.67 -5.90 3.94
N GLU A 65 -2.49 -6.04 2.90
CA GLU A 65 -3.89 -6.47 3.02
C GLU A 65 -4.04 -7.92 3.48
N ASP A 66 -3.15 -8.82 3.05
CA ASP A 66 -3.09 -10.19 3.58
C ASP A 66 -2.77 -10.18 5.08
N ALA A 67 -1.75 -9.41 5.49
CA ALA A 67 -1.37 -9.29 6.89
C ALA A 67 -2.50 -8.67 7.73
N THR A 68 -3.18 -7.65 7.21
CA THR A 68 -4.37 -7.02 7.82
C THR A 68 -5.48 -8.04 8.03
N THR A 69 -5.83 -8.81 6.98
CA THR A 69 -6.87 -9.86 7.03
C THR A 69 -6.59 -10.90 8.11
N HIS A 70 -5.31 -11.26 8.28
CA HIS A 70 -4.88 -12.23 9.28
C HIS A 70 -4.50 -11.60 10.64
N ARG A 71 -4.72 -10.29 10.83
CA ARG A 71 -4.37 -9.53 12.04
C ARG A 71 -2.90 -9.67 12.46
N LYS A 72 -1.99 -9.76 11.48
CA LYS A 72 -0.54 -9.90 11.67
C LYS A 72 0.15 -8.53 11.64
N GLY A 73 0.03 -7.77 12.72
CA GLY A 73 0.52 -6.39 12.80
C GLY A 73 2.01 -6.20 12.45
N SER A 74 2.90 -7.11 12.87
CA SER A 74 4.32 -7.02 12.54
C SER A 74 4.60 -7.19 11.03
N LEU A 75 3.90 -8.12 10.37
CA LEU A 75 4.00 -8.32 8.93
C LEU A 75 3.39 -7.13 8.17
N ARG A 76 2.28 -6.58 8.66
CA ARG A 76 1.68 -5.35 8.12
C ARG A 76 2.70 -4.21 8.13
N ASN A 77 3.36 -3.98 9.26
CA ASN A 77 4.39 -2.93 9.37
C ASN A 77 5.59 -3.17 8.44
N ALA A 78 6.01 -4.42 8.26
CA ALA A 78 7.08 -4.75 7.31
C ALA A 78 6.66 -4.50 5.85
N ALA A 79 5.40 -4.79 5.49
CA ALA A 79 4.85 -4.49 4.18
C ALA A 79 4.78 -2.98 3.93
N ILE A 80 4.35 -2.19 4.92
CA ILE A 80 4.38 -0.71 4.88
C ILE A 80 5.77 -0.18 4.59
N GLY A 81 6.79 -0.69 5.28
CA GLY A 81 8.18 -0.30 5.04
C GLY A 81 8.65 -0.56 3.61
N ARG A 82 8.23 -1.69 3.01
CA ARG A 82 8.52 -2.01 1.60
C ARG A 82 7.77 -1.10 0.64
N ALA A 83 6.49 -0.80 0.90
CA ALA A 83 5.71 0.11 0.07
C ALA A 83 6.35 1.51 0.04
N ASN A 84 6.73 2.06 1.20
CA ASN A 84 7.44 3.33 1.29
C ASN A 84 8.79 3.31 0.54
N THR A 85 9.56 2.22 0.67
CA THR A 85 10.83 2.07 -0.07
C THR A 85 10.62 2.04 -1.58
N ALA A 86 9.53 1.41 -2.05
CA ALA A 86 9.15 1.37 -3.45
C ALA A 86 8.71 2.74 -3.99
N GLU A 87 7.93 3.49 -3.20
CA GLU A 87 7.59 4.90 -3.49
C GLU A 87 8.87 5.76 -3.65
N ASP A 88 9.81 5.64 -2.72
CA ASP A 88 11.09 6.37 -2.77
C ASP A 88 11.90 6.04 -4.03
N LYS A 89 11.91 4.78 -4.44
CA LYS A 89 12.56 4.31 -5.68
C LYS A 89 11.92 4.94 -6.93
N VAL A 90 10.60 5.00 -7.00
CA VAL A 90 9.88 5.67 -8.10
C VAL A 90 10.20 7.17 -8.10
N ASN A 91 10.12 7.83 -6.93
CA ASN A 91 10.41 9.24 -6.79
C ASN A 91 11.84 9.59 -7.20
N ALA A 92 12.82 8.75 -6.87
CA ALA A 92 14.21 8.94 -7.27
C ALA A 92 14.41 8.79 -8.79
N ALA A 93 13.67 7.90 -9.45
CA ALA A 93 13.74 7.69 -10.89
C ALA A 93 13.07 8.80 -11.72
N CYS A 94 12.20 9.61 -11.09
CA CYS A 94 11.50 10.73 -11.72
C CYS A 94 12.22 12.09 -11.55
N ARG A 95 13.35 12.11 -10.85
CA ARG A 95 14.20 13.30 -10.66
C ARG A 95 15.37 13.28 -11.63
#